data_AF-A0A445BEN9-F1
#
_entry.id   AF-A0A445BEN9-F1
#
_cell.length_a   1.000
_cell.length_b   1.000
_cell.length_c   1.000
_cell.angle_alpha   90.00
_cell.angle_beta   90.00
_cell.angle_gamma   90.00
#
_symmetry.space_group_name_H-M   'P 1'
#
loop_
_entity.id
_entity.type
_entity.pdbx_description
1 polymer ?
#
loop_
_entity_poly.entity_id
_entity_poly.type
_entity_poly.pdbx_seq_one_letter_code
_entity_poly.pdbx_strand_id
1 'polypeptide(L)'
;MITDDWSLGYTSVTGDDEINIGGQRLRAIFAPGHTDGHLALLHKNTHSLIVGDHCVGQGSAVLDITSGGNMTEYFQTTYEFLNLSPHVLISMHGRINLWPKQMLCGYLKNRRNREANILKAIEGGAKTLFDIVAYVYADVDRRAWIAASSNVRLHVDHLAQQHKLPKEFSIQKFKNTCGLQFVSRWIWAYTSGSLHIGKSSFLIAGVVAGIAVLYSVKSKLSNQTS
;
A
#
# COMPACT_ATOMS: atom_id res chain seq x y z
N MET A 1 -10.72 -9.73 -30.84
CA MET A 1 -10.47 -10.27 -29.48
C MET A 1 -9.20 -11.08 -29.58
N ILE A 2 -8.06 -10.50 -29.20
CA ILE A 2 -6.81 -11.22 -29.05
C ILE A 2 -6.81 -11.69 -27.61
N THR A 3 -6.99 -12.99 -27.40
CA THR A 3 -6.76 -13.63 -26.11
C THR A 3 -5.26 -13.86 -26.03
N ASP A 4 -4.53 -12.98 -25.35
CA ASP A 4 -3.11 -13.20 -25.09
C ASP A 4 -2.99 -14.38 -24.11
N ASP A 5 -2.67 -15.53 -24.70
CA ASP A 5 -2.18 -16.73 -24.05
C ASP A 5 -0.79 -16.44 -23.46
N TRP A 6 -0.75 -15.89 -22.25
CA TRP A 6 0.48 -15.80 -21.45
C TRP A 6 0.83 -17.14 -20.79
N SER A 7 0.66 -18.27 -21.46
CA SER A 7 1.27 -19.55 -21.05
C SER A 7 2.77 -19.61 -21.37
N LEU A 8 3.48 -18.50 -21.21
CA LEU A 8 4.93 -18.56 -21.10
C LEU A 8 5.22 -19.34 -19.82
N GLY A 9 5.87 -20.49 -19.96
CA GLY A 9 6.40 -21.22 -18.81
C GLY A 9 7.20 -20.26 -17.93
N TYR A 10 6.85 -20.19 -16.65
CA TYR A 10 7.59 -19.40 -15.67
C TYR A 10 8.51 -20.31 -14.87
N THR A 11 9.67 -19.79 -14.49
CA THR A 11 10.51 -20.40 -13.47
C THR A 11 10.27 -19.65 -12.18
N SER A 12 9.80 -20.35 -11.14
CA SER A 12 9.62 -19.76 -9.82
C SER A 12 10.97 -19.42 -9.21
N VAL A 13 11.03 -18.28 -8.51
CA VAL A 13 12.21 -17.76 -7.80
C VAL A 13 11.80 -17.59 -6.35
N THR A 14 12.60 -18.11 -5.41
CA THR A 14 12.25 -18.17 -3.98
C THR A 14 12.93 -17.08 -3.14
N GLY A 15 13.85 -16.32 -3.74
CA GLY A 15 14.47 -15.16 -3.09
C GLY A 15 15.83 -15.40 -2.47
N ASP A 16 16.51 -16.49 -2.86
CA ASP A 16 17.94 -16.71 -2.65
C ASP A 16 18.67 -17.12 -3.93
N ASP A 17 17.95 -17.17 -5.05
CA ASP A 17 18.47 -17.60 -6.34
C ASP A 17 19.50 -16.61 -6.90
N GLU A 18 20.51 -17.16 -7.57
CA GLU A 18 21.45 -16.39 -8.37
C GLU A 18 21.04 -16.39 -9.84
N ILE A 19 20.78 -15.19 -10.35
CA ILE A 19 20.39 -14.94 -11.72
C ILE A 19 21.60 -14.36 -12.45
N ASN A 20 22.10 -15.11 -13.44
CA ASN A 20 23.25 -14.73 -14.25
C ASN A 20 22.79 -14.27 -15.64
N ILE A 21 22.97 -12.98 -15.96
CA ILE A 21 22.54 -12.39 -17.24
C ILE A 21 23.67 -11.54 -17.80
N GLY A 22 24.17 -11.87 -19.00
CA GLY A 22 25.21 -11.08 -19.66
C GLY A 22 26.49 -10.91 -18.83
N GLY A 23 26.86 -11.92 -18.04
CA GLY A 23 28.01 -11.87 -17.12
C GLY A 23 27.77 -11.08 -15.84
N GLN A 24 26.59 -10.48 -15.65
CA GLN A 24 26.17 -9.84 -14.40
C GLN A 24 25.52 -10.86 -13.47
N ARG A 25 25.78 -10.70 -12.16
CA ARG A 25 25.25 -11.60 -11.12
C ARG A 25 24.27 -10.85 -10.24
N LEU A 26 23.01 -11.24 -10.31
CA LEU A 26 21.92 -10.70 -9.51
C LEU A 26 21.50 -11.76 -8.49
N ARG A 27 21.48 -11.41 -7.21
CA ARG A 27 20.85 -12.24 -6.18
C ARG A 27 19.41 -11.79 -6.03
N ALA A 28 18.45 -12.70 -6.21
CA ALA A 28 17.08 -12.45 -5.82
C ALA A 28 16.99 -12.38 -4.29
N ILE A 29 16.17 -11.47 -3.78
CA ILE A 29 15.90 -11.28 -2.35
C ILE A 29 14.39 -11.23 -2.18
N PHE A 30 13.84 -12.16 -1.41
CA PHE A 30 12.43 -12.11 -1.04
C PHE A 30 12.15 -10.88 -0.17
N ALA A 31 11.18 -10.07 -0.58
CA ALA A 31 10.98 -8.73 -0.04
C ALA A 31 9.49 -8.38 0.14
N PRO A 32 8.72 -9.22 0.87
CA PRO A 32 7.29 -9.05 0.98
C PRO A 32 6.89 -7.74 1.68
N GLY A 33 5.65 -7.34 1.45
CA GLY A 33 5.03 -6.20 2.13
C GLY A 33 4.39 -5.22 1.17
N HIS A 34 5.04 -4.88 0.06
CA HIS A 34 4.36 -4.21 -1.07
C HIS A 34 3.25 -5.10 -1.64
N THR A 35 3.63 -6.34 -1.93
CA THR A 35 2.77 -7.50 -2.24
C THR A 35 3.37 -8.72 -1.54
N ASP A 36 2.64 -9.83 -1.49
CA ASP A 36 3.11 -11.11 -0.92
C ASP A 36 4.20 -11.79 -1.76
N GLY A 37 4.26 -11.51 -3.07
CA GLY A 37 5.26 -12.03 -4.00
C GLY A 37 6.37 -11.05 -4.40
N HIS A 38 6.55 -9.94 -3.67
CA HIS A 38 7.56 -8.93 -4.04
C HIS A 38 8.99 -9.44 -3.89
N LEU A 39 9.83 -9.15 -4.89
CA LEU A 39 11.26 -9.47 -4.92
C LEU A 39 12.09 -8.21 -5.16
N ALA A 40 13.24 -8.14 -4.50
CA ALA A 40 14.32 -7.21 -4.83
C ALA A 40 15.49 -7.97 -5.48
N LEU A 41 16.31 -7.26 -6.26
CA LEU A 41 17.49 -7.83 -6.90
C LEU A 41 18.75 -7.08 -6.44
N LEU A 42 19.67 -7.79 -5.79
CA LEU A 42 20.98 -7.25 -5.43
C LEU A 42 21.99 -7.55 -6.53
N HIS A 43 22.52 -6.51 -7.14
CA HIS A 43 23.64 -6.64 -8.06
C HIS A 43 24.94 -6.83 -7.27
N LYS A 44 25.53 -8.03 -7.33
CA LYS A 44 26.66 -8.42 -6.47
C LYS A 44 27.90 -7.56 -6.67
N ASN A 45 28.22 -7.20 -7.91
CA ASN A 45 29.47 -6.52 -8.21
C ASN A 45 29.47 -5.05 -7.78
N THR A 46 28.33 -4.35 -7.92
CA THR A 46 28.22 -2.93 -7.53
C THR A 46 27.61 -2.74 -6.14
N HIS A 47 27.05 -3.81 -5.55
CA HIS A 47 26.27 -3.77 -4.32
C HIS A 47 25.08 -2.80 -4.40
N SER A 48 24.47 -2.71 -5.58
CA SER A 48 23.27 -1.90 -5.84
C SER A 48 22.02 -2.75 -5.69
N LEU A 49 21.01 -2.23 -5.03
CA LEU A 49 19.75 -2.94 -4.80
C LEU A 49 18.64 -2.36 -5.67
N ILE A 50 18.11 -3.18 -6.57
CA ILE A 50 16.90 -2.89 -7.32
C ILE A 50 15.72 -3.27 -6.43
N VAL A 51 15.03 -2.27 -5.87
CA VAL A 51 14.00 -2.44 -4.83
C VAL A 51 12.57 -2.49 -5.37
N GLY A 52 12.39 -2.34 -6.69
CA GLY A 52 11.07 -2.29 -7.31
C GLY A 52 10.18 -1.22 -6.67
N ASP A 53 8.96 -1.59 -6.30
CA ASP A 53 7.96 -0.71 -5.66
C ASP A 53 8.00 -0.69 -4.12
N HIS A 54 8.97 -1.36 -3.48
CA HIS A 54 9.14 -1.26 -2.02
C HIS A 54 9.40 0.17 -1.55
N CYS A 55 10.11 0.94 -2.39
CA CYS A 55 10.42 2.35 -2.21
C CYS A 55 10.32 3.06 -3.56
N VAL A 56 9.95 4.35 -3.55
CA VAL A 56 9.85 5.21 -4.75
C VAL A 56 10.57 6.53 -4.50
N GLY A 57 11.13 7.13 -5.54
CA GLY A 57 11.98 8.33 -5.40
C GLY A 57 11.28 9.56 -4.83
N GLN A 58 9.95 9.64 -4.93
CA GLN A 58 9.15 10.73 -4.35
C GLN A 58 7.83 10.20 -3.80
N GLY A 59 7.43 10.69 -2.63
CA GLY A 59 6.18 10.32 -1.98
C GLY A 59 6.31 9.06 -1.12
N SER A 60 5.27 8.23 -1.11
CA SER A 60 5.19 6.99 -0.35
C SER A 60 4.79 5.87 -1.29
N ALA A 61 5.42 4.71 -1.15
CA ALA A 61 5.02 3.49 -1.86
C ALA A 61 3.60 3.08 -1.42
N VAL A 62 2.81 2.56 -2.34
CA VAL A 62 1.55 1.88 -2.03
C VAL A 62 1.87 0.45 -1.59
N LEU A 63 1.06 -0.14 -0.72
CA LEU A 63 1.09 -1.57 -0.44
C LEU A 63 -0.28 -2.12 -0.88
N ASP A 64 -0.27 -3.10 -1.77
CA ASP A 64 -1.50 -3.60 -2.39
C ASP A 64 -2.16 -4.66 -1.50
N ILE A 65 -3.16 -4.22 -0.74
CA ILE A 65 -3.95 -5.10 0.14
C ILE A 65 -4.68 -6.22 -0.61
N THR A 66 -4.90 -6.09 -1.92
CA THR A 66 -5.55 -7.12 -2.76
C THR A 66 -4.57 -8.17 -3.27
N SER A 67 -3.27 -7.89 -3.20
CA SER A 67 -2.17 -8.78 -3.56
C SER A 67 -1.27 -9.07 -2.36
N GLY A 68 -1.88 -9.23 -1.17
CA GLY A 68 -1.18 -9.65 0.04
C GLY A 68 -0.28 -8.60 0.70
N GLY A 69 -0.36 -7.32 0.31
CA GLY A 69 0.40 -6.24 0.93
C GLY A 69 0.20 -6.19 2.44
N ASN A 70 1.30 -6.03 3.18
CA ASN A 70 1.36 -6.21 4.63
C ASN A 70 2.39 -5.26 5.25
N MET A 71 1.96 -4.50 6.24
CA MET A 71 2.82 -3.49 6.87
C MET A 71 3.89 -4.12 7.78
N THR A 72 3.61 -5.26 8.43
CA THR A 72 4.58 -5.99 9.26
C THR A 72 5.76 -6.47 8.43
N GLU A 73 5.46 -7.14 7.31
CA GLU A 73 6.46 -7.62 6.35
C GLU A 73 7.23 -6.45 5.75
N TYR A 74 6.52 -5.38 5.36
CA TYR A 74 7.15 -4.16 4.85
C TYR A 74 8.20 -3.58 5.83
N PHE A 75 7.88 -3.51 7.13
CA PHE A 75 8.83 -3.08 8.15
C PHE A 75 10.02 -4.03 8.23
N GLN A 76 9.79 -5.35 8.26
CA GLN A 76 10.84 -6.37 8.32
C GLN A 76 11.78 -6.29 7.12
N THR A 77 11.25 -6.33 5.89
CA THR A 77 12.03 -6.18 4.65
C THR A 77 12.80 -4.86 4.62
N THR A 78 12.22 -3.77 5.12
CA THR A 78 12.96 -2.49 5.19
C THR A 78 14.15 -2.55 6.14
N TYR A 79 14.04 -3.25 7.28
CA TYR A 79 15.19 -3.48 8.17
C TYR A 79 16.22 -4.43 7.56
N GLU A 80 15.80 -5.45 6.82
CA GLU A 80 16.71 -6.33 6.08
C GLU A 80 17.51 -5.54 5.03
N PHE A 81 16.87 -4.65 4.28
CA PHE A 81 17.58 -3.77 3.34
C PHE A 81 18.53 -2.80 4.04
N LEU A 82 18.18 -2.32 5.24
CA LEU A 82 19.11 -1.51 6.06
C LEU A 82 20.32 -2.32 6.50
N ASN A 83 20.12 -3.57 6.93
CA ASN A 83 21.19 -4.47 7.32
C ASN A 83 22.08 -4.84 6.13
N LEU A 84 21.46 -5.07 4.96
CA LEU A 84 22.16 -5.35 3.71
C LEU A 84 23.10 -4.20 3.31
N SER A 85 22.81 -2.97 3.72
CA SER A 85 23.67 -1.80 3.48
C SER A 85 24.05 -1.62 1.99
N PRO A 86 23.09 -1.59 1.06
CA PRO A 86 23.38 -1.38 -0.35
C PRO A 86 24.03 -0.01 -0.58
N HIS A 87 24.87 0.11 -1.60
CA HIS A 87 25.51 1.38 -1.96
C HIS A 87 24.54 2.32 -2.68
N VAL A 88 23.57 1.77 -3.41
CA VAL A 88 22.60 2.49 -4.23
C VAL A 88 21.25 1.77 -4.18
N LEU A 89 20.14 2.52 -4.13
CA LEU A 89 18.79 1.99 -4.37
C LEU A 89 18.28 2.41 -5.75
N ILE A 90 17.74 1.45 -6.47
CA ILE A 90 17.12 1.63 -7.78
C ILE A 90 15.64 1.23 -7.63
N SER A 91 14.77 2.23 -7.51
CA SER A 91 13.32 2.05 -7.44
C SER A 91 12.71 1.93 -8.85
N MET A 92 11.52 1.33 -8.93
CA MET A 92 10.74 1.29 -10.19
C MET A 92 10.32 2.69 -10.65
N HIS A 93 10.11 3.61 -9.69
CA HIS A 93 9.69 4.98 -9.95
C HIS A 93 10.63 6.00 -9.32
N GLY A 94 10.90 7.08 -10.05
CA GLY A 94 11.77 8.17 -9.61
C GLY A 94 13.24 7.97 -9.99
N ARG A 95 14.10 8.82 -9.42
CA ARG A 95 15.55 8.79 -9.68
C ARG A 95 16.24 7.77 -8.79
N ILE A 96 17.39 7.27 -9.26
CA ILE A 96 18.33 6.46 -8.48
C ILE A 96 18.71 7.20 -7.19
N ASN A 97 18.71 6.50 -6.06
CA ASN A 97 19.03 7.07 -4.76
C ASN A 97 20.43 6.64 -4.30
N LEU A 98 21.30 7.63 -4.08
CA LEU A 98 22.69 7.44 -3.63
C LEU A 98 22.87 7.51 -2.10
N TRP A 99 21.77 7.63 -1.34
CA TRP A 99 21.76 7.61 0.12
C TRP A 99 20.75 6.57 0.66
N PRO A 100 20.96 5.26 0.40
CA PRO A 100 20.00 4.20 0.72
C PRO A 100 19.50 4.21 2.16
N LYS A 101 20.42 4.32 3.12
CA LYS A 101 20.10 4.36 4.55
C LYS A 101 19.14 5.51 4.88
N GLN A 102 19.39 6.71 4.34
CA GLN A 102 18.55 7.87 4.58
C GLN A 102 17.14 7.67 4.01
N MET A 103 17.05 7.11 2.80
CA MET A 103 15.76 6.82 2.16
C MET A 103 14.96 5.81 2.98
N LEU A 104 15.55 4.64 3.30
CA LEU A 104 14.88 3.57 4.06
C LEU A 104 14.47 4.04 5.46
N CYS A 105 15.33 4.75 6.18
CA CYS A 105 14.96 5.34 7.47
C CYS A 105 13.83 6.37 7.35
N GLY A 106 13.82 7.17 6.27
CA GLY A 106 12.74 8.10 5.97
C GLY A 106 11.40 7.39 5.78
N TYR A 107 11.38 6.28 5.05
CA TYR A 107 10.19 5.44 4.88
C TYR A 107 9.69 4.88 6.20
N LEU A 108 10.57 4.29 7.02
CA LEU A 108 10.22 3.80 8.36
C LEU A 108 9.61 4.90 9.22
N LYS A 109 10.23 6.09 9.22
CA LYS A 109 9.75 7.26 9.97
C LYS A 109 8.36 7.69 9.48
N ASN A 110 8.16 7.79 8.17
CA ASN A 110 6.87 8.19 7.58
C ASN A 110 5.75 7.21 7.93
N ARG A 111 6.03 5.90 7.94
CA ARG A 111 5.07 4.86 8.34
C ARG A 111 4.71 4.96 9.82
N ARG A 112 5.71 5.11 10.71
CA ARG A 112 5.49 5.28 12.15
C ARG A 112 4.71 6.57 12.46
N ASN A 113 5.00 7.66 11.76
CA ASN A 113 4.23 8.90 11.90
C ASN A 113 2.76 8.71 11.50
N ARG A 114 2.50 7.93 10.45
CA ARG A 114 1.12 7.57 10.05
C ARG A 114 0.40 6.82 11.17
N GLU A 115 1.07 5.85 11.78
CA GLU A 115 0.52 5.07 12.91
C GLU A 115 0.22 5.96 14.10
N ALA A 116 1.12 6.89 14.44
CA ALA A 116 0.88 7.86 15.51
C ALA A 116 -0.36 8.74 15.22
N ASN A 117 -0.55 9.17 13.97
CA ASN A 117 -1.73 9.95 13.60
C ASN A 117 -3.02 9.12 13.64
N ILE A 118 -2.96 7.84 13.25
CA ILE A 118 -4.10 6.90 13.34
C ILE A 118 -4.48 6.67 14.81
N LEU A 119 -3.49 6.44 15.69
CA LEU A 119 -3.73 6.26 17.13
C LEU A 119 -4.38 7.51 17.73
N LYS A 120 -3.86 8.70 17.42
CA LYS A 120 -4.48 9.97 17.85
C LYS A 120 -5.92 10.12 17.39
N ALA A 121 -6.24 9.71 16.16
CA ALA A 121 -7.62 9.74 15.67
C ALA A 121 -8.53 8.83 16.51
N ILE A 122 -8.06 7.62 16.80
CA ILE A 122 -8.81 6.62 17.58
C ILE A 122 -9.00 7.09 19.02
N GLU A 123 -7.95 7.59 19.66
CA GLU A 123 -8.00 8.19 21.01
C GLU A 123 -8.95 9.40 21.06
N GLY A 124 -9.02 10.17 19.97
CA GLY A 124 -9.99 11.24 19.76
C GLY A 124 -11.43 10.76 19.49
N GLY A 125 -11.69 9.45 19.51
CA GLY A 125 -13.02 8.86 19.38
C GLY A 125 -13.37 8.34 17.99
N ALA A 126 -12.44 8.34 17.02
CA ALA A 126 -12.69 7.75 15.70
C ALA A 126 -12.90 6.23 15.81
N LYS A 127 -14.02 5.72 15.28
CA LYS A 127 -14.40 4.31 15.35
C LYS A 127 -14.44 3.61 14.00
N THR A 128 -14.57 4.36 12.91
CA THR A 128 -14.73 3.81 11.57
C THR A 128 -13.55 4.17 10.67
N LEU A 129 -13.38 3.41 9.57
CA LEU A 129 -12.36 3.71 8.56
C LEU A 129 -12.53 5.13 8.00
N PHE A 130 -13.76 5.56 7.76
CA PHE A 130 -14.03 6.90 7.25
C PHE A 130 -13.56 7.98 8.23
N ASP A 131 -13.85 7.82 9.53
CA ASP A 131 -13.47 8.83 10.54
C ASP A 131 -11.94 8.96 10.64
N ILE A 132 -11.23 7.82 10.61
CA ILE A 132 -9.76 7.80 10.65
C ILE A 132 -9.18 8.41 9.38
N VAL A 133 -9.70 8.06 8.20
CA VAL A 133 -9.22 8.66 6.93
C VAL A 133 -9.50 10.17 6.92
N ALA A 134 -10.68 10.60 7.33
CA ALA A 134 -11.05 12.01 7.37
C ALA A 134 -10.16 12.83 8.32
N TYR A 135 -9.70 12.23 9.42
CA TYR A 135 -8.74 12.86 10.33
C TYR A 135 -7.30 12.85 9.79
N VAL A 136 -6.79 11.67 9.40
CA VAL A 136 -5.38 11.49 9.02
C VAL A 136 -5.05 12.13 7.67
N TYR A 137 -6.04 12.22 6.77
CA TYR A 137 -5.91 12.73 5.41
C TYR A 137 -6.80 13.96 5.16
N ALA A 138 -7.07 14.75 6.19
CA ALA A 138 -7.92 15.94 6.11
C ALA A 138 -7.49 16.93 5.01
N ASP A 139 -6.17 17.12 4.85
CA ASP A 139 -5.58 18.05 3.87
C ASP A 139 -5.33 17.40 2.49
N VAL A 140 -5.72 16.15 2.29
CA VAL A 140 -5.55 15.43 1.03
C VAL A 140 -6.86 15.42 0.24
N ASP A 141 -6.77 15.66 -1.07
CA ASP A 141 -7.93 15.60 -1.97
C ASP A 141 -8.71 14.29 -1.75
N ARG A 142 -10.03 14.43 -1.55
CA ARG A 142 -10.96 13.33 -1.29
C ARG A 142 -10.90 12.26 -2.38
N ARG A 143 -10.50 12.57 -3.62
CA ARG A 143 -10.29 11.57 -4.68
C ARG A 143 -9.24 10.52 -4.29
N ALA A 144 -8.21 10.92 -3.55
CA ALA A 144 -7.16 10.02 -3.09
C ALA A 144 -7.55 9.22 -1.83
N TRP A 145 -8.71 9.49 -1.22
CA TRP A 145 -9.12 8.81 0.01
C TRP A 145 -9.38 7.32 -0.16
N ILE A 146 -9.69 6.86 -1.38
CA ILE A 146 -9.80 5.42 -1.66
C ILE A 146 -8.45 4.74 -1.40
N ALA A 147 -7.37 5.26 -1.99
CA ALA A 147 -6.02 4.76 -1.78
C ALA A 147 -5.55 4.94 -0.32
N ALA A 148 -5.88 6.08 0.29
CA ALA A 148 -5.61 6.35 1.70
C ALA A 148 -6.28 5.32 2.62
N SER A 149 -7.50 4.90 2.30
CA SER A 149 -8.27 3.96 3.11
C SER A 149 -7.63 2.57 3.15
N SER A 150 -7.14 2.07 2.02
CA SER A 150 -6.33 0.84 1.98
C SER A 150 -5.09 0.96 2.86
N ASN A 151 -4.40 2.10 2.79
CA ASN A 151 -3.22 2.32 3.61
C ASN A 151 -3.54 2.39 5.12
N VAL A 152 -4.64 3.04 5.52
CA VAL A 152 -5.08 3.08 6.92
C VAL A 152 -5.37 1.66 7.43
N ARG A 153 -6.04 0.83 6.63
CA ARG A 153 -6.34 -0.56 7.00
C ARG A 153 -5.06 -1.35 7.33
N LEU A 154 -4.05 -1.26 6.47
CA LEU A 154 -2.76 -1.93 6.69
C LEU A 154 -2.07 -1.51 8.00
N HIS A 155 -2.09 -0.21 8.32
CA HIS A 155 -1.53 0.26 9.59
C HIS A 155 -2.36 -0.15 10.81
N VAL A 156 -3.70 -0.13 10.70
CA VAL A 156 -4.57 -0.58 11.80
C VAL A 156 -4.36 -2.08 12.07
N ASP A 157 -4.25 -2.90 11.03
CA ASP A 157 -3.95 -4.33 11.18
C ASP A 157 -2.56 -4.55 11.82
N HIS A 158 -1.54 -3.79 11.44
CA HIS A 158 -0.21 -3.85 12.06
C HIS A 158 -0.20 -3.41 13.53
N LEU A 159 -0.89 -2.31 13.86
CA LEU A 159 -1.06 -1.88 15.24
C LEU A 159 -1.82 -2.92 16.09
N ALA A 160 -2.81 -3.60 15.49
CA ALA A 160 -3.54 -4.67 16.14
C ALA A 160 -2.62 -5.87 16.47
N GLN A 161 -1.80 -6.30 15.50
CA GLN A 161 -0.82 -7.39 15.67
C GLN A 161 0.21 -7.05 16.76
N GLN A 162 0.57 -5.78 16.91
CA GLN A 162 1.48 -5.31 17.96
C GLN A 162 0.80 -5.06 19.31
N HIS A 163 -0.50 -5.31 19.44
CA HIS A 163 -1.30 -4.99 20.62
C HIS A 163 -1.22 -3.51 21.06
N LYS A 164 -1.09 -2.59 20.09
CA LYS A 164 -0.94 -1.14 20.33
C LYS A 164 -2.24 -0.34 20.17
N LEU A 165 -3.31 -0.97 19.71
CA LEU A 165 -4.61 -0.31 19.63
C LEU A 165 -5.20 -0.10 21.04
N PRO A 166 -5.92 1.02 21.29
CA PRO A 166 -6.63 1.22 22.56
C PRO A 166 -7.59 0.07 22.87
N LYS A 167 -7.75 -0.28 24.15
CA LYS A 167 -8.50 -1.49 24.58
C LYS A 167 -9.97 -1.44 24.18
N GLU A 168 -10.55 -0.25 24.18
CA GLU A 168 -11.92 0.04 23.81
C GLU A 168 -12.17 0.04 22.29
N PHE A 169 -11.10 0.06 21.49
CA PHE A 169 -11.20 0.04 20.03
C PHE A 169 -11.48 -1.38 19.52
N SER A 170 -12.68 -1.59 18.98
CA SER A 170 -13.08 -2.88 18.42
C SER A 170 -12.63 -3.03 16.97
N ILE A 171 -11.60 -3.85 16.74
CA ILE A 171 -11.10 -4.17 15.40
C ILE A 171 -12.19 -4.77 14.49
N GLN A 172 -13.09 -5.58 15.03
CA GLN A 172 -14.18 -6.16 14.26
C GLN A 172 -15.18 -5.10 13.77
N LYS A 173 -15.56 -4.15 14.65
CA LYS A 173 -16.43 -3.04 14.26
C LYS A 173 -15.75 -2.16 13.20
N PHE A 174 -14.45 -1.89 13.36
CA PHE A 174 -13.67 -1.18 12.35
C PHE A 174 -13.69 -1.91 10.99
N LYS A 175 -13.39 -3.21 10.96
CA LYS A 175 -13.38 -4.02 9.74
C LYS A 175 -14.72 -4.03 9.00
N ASN A 176 -15.84 -4.04 9.74
CA ASN A 176 -17.18 -3.95 9.17
C ASN A 176 -17.45 -2.61 8.44
N THR A 177 -16.67 -1.57 8.74
CA THR A 177 -16.82 -0.24 8.11
C THR A 177 -16.00 -0.08 6.83
N CYS A 178 -15.06 -0.98 6.54
CA CYS A 178 -14.06 -0.80 5.48
C CYS A 178 -14.60 -0.95 4.04
N GLY A 179 -15.73 -1.62 3.87
CA GLY A 179 -16.31 -1.89 2.56
C GLY A 179 -17.35 -0.86 2.14
N LEU A 180 -18.59 -1.33 1.91
CA LEU A 180 -19.68 -0.51 1.39
C LEU A 180 -19.99 0.73 2.26
N GLN A 181 -19.84 0.63 3.58
CA GLN A 181 -20.04 1.75 4.50
C GLN A 181 -19.02 2.87 4.29
N PHE A 182 -17.75 2.55 4.03
CA PHE A 182 -16.75 3.55 3.70
C PHE A 182 -17.08 4.21 2.36
N VAL A 183 -17.36 3.40 1.33
CA VAL A 183 -17.66 3.91 -0.03
C VAL A 183 -18.88 4.82 -0.02
N SER A 184 -19.95 4.46 0.69
CA SER A 184 -21.16 5.30 0.77
C SER A 184 -20.89 6.64 1.45
N ARG A 185 -20.21 6.64 2.60
CA ARG A 185 -19.82 7.88 3.31
C ARG A 185 -18.86 8.73 2.49
N TRP A 186 -17.93 8.09 1.78
CA TRP A 186 -16.99 8.76 0.89
C TRP A 186 -17.67 9.43 -0.30
N ILE A 187 -18.56 8.73 -1.01
CA ILE A 187 -19.35 9.32 -2.10
C ILE A 187 -20.12 10.54 -1.59
N TRP A 188 -20.83 10.39 -0.46
CA TRP A 188 -21.58 11.49 0.14
C TRP A 188 -20.69 12.69 0.47
N ALA A 189 -19.54 12.46 1.11
CA ALA A 189 -18.61 13.54 1.43
C ALA A 189 -18.02 14.19 0.17
N TYR A 190 -17.68 13.41 -0.85
CA TYR A 190 -17.14 13.92 -2.11
C TYR A 190 -18.15 14.79 -2.86
N THR A 191 -19.40 14.35 -2.97
CA THR A 191 -20.46 15.09 -3.69
C THR A 191 -20.96 16.29 -2.91
N SER A 192 -21.12 16.18 -1.59
CA SER A 192 -21.57 17.29 -0.73
C SER A 192 -20.57 18.46 -0.72
N GLY A 193 -19.26 18.17 -0.84
CA GLY A 193 -18.23 19.21 -1.02
C GLY A 193 -18.20 19.81 -2.43
N SER A 194 -18.72 19.10 -3.44
CA SER A 194 -18.74 19.53 -4.84
C SER A 194 -20.00 20.30 -5.23
N LEU A 195 -21.01 20.41 -4.35
CA LEU A 195 -22.26 21.15 -4.59
C LEU A 195 -22.08 22.66 -4.77
N HIS A 196 -20.86 23.18 -4.59
CA HIS A 196 -20.52 24.57 -4.95
C HIS A 196 -20.02 24.75 -6.40
N ILE A 197 -19.86 23.68 -7.20
CA ILE A 197 -19.33 23.76 -8.57
C ILE A 197 -20.16 22.88 -9.53
N GLY A 198 -21.10 23.51 -10.24
CA GLY A 198 -21.57 23.15 -11.60
C GLY A 198 -22.25 21.78 -11.84
N LYS A 199 -23.39 21.79 -12.57
CA LYS A 199 -24.24 20.63 -12.92
C LYS A 199 -23.51 19.44 -13.59
N SER A 200 -22.29 19.61 -14.10
CA SER A 200 -21.48 18.57 -14.76
C SER A 200 -20.80 17.57 -13.80
N SER A 201 -20.69 17.87 -12.50
CA SER A 201 -20.05 16.99 -11.50
C SER A 201 -20.86 15.69 -11.23
N PHE A 202 -22.18 15.72 -11.43
CA PHE A 202 -23.08 14.59 -11.15
C PHE A 202 -22.85 13.39 -12.08
N LEU A 203 -22.56 13.61 -13.37
CA LEU A 203 -22.30 12.53 -14.33
C LEU A 203 -20.97 11.81 -14.04
N ILE A 204 -19.95 12.56 -13.65
CA ILE A 204 -18.61 12.01 -13.32
C ILE A 204 -18.68 11.20 -12.01
N ALA A 205 -19.40 11.69 -11.00
CA ALA A 205 -19.60 10.99 -9.75
C ALA A 205 -20.33 9.65 -9.94
N GLY A 206 -21.32 9.58 -10.84
CA GLY A 206 -22.03 8.35 -11.20
C GLY A 206 -21.10 7.30 -11.84
N VAL A 207 -20.22 7.72 -12.74
CA VAL A 207 -19.24 6.82 -13.38
C VAL A 207 -18.21 6.30 -12.38
N VAL A 208 -17.67 7.17 -11.51
CA VAL A 208 -16.68 6.77 -10.50
C VAL A 208 -17.29 5.85 -9.43
N ALA A 209 -18.51 6.14 -8.98
CA ALA A 209 -19.24 5.26 -8.08
C ALA A 209 -19.55 3.89 -8.73
N GLY A 210 -19.93 3.88 -10.02
CA GLY A 210 -20.12 2.65 -10.78
C GLY A 210 -18.85 1.79 -10.87
N ILE A 211 -17.70 2.42 -11.15
CA ILE A 211 -16.40 1.74 -11.19
C ILE A 211 -16.01 1.20 -9.80
N ALA A 212 -16.18 1.98 -8.73
CA ALA A 212 -15.87 1.55 -7.37
C ALA A 212 -16.77 0.39 -6.90
N VAL A 213 -18.06 0.42 -7.24
CA VAL A 213 -19.01 -0.68 -6.99
C VAL A 213 -18.60 -1.93 -7.77
N LEU A 214 -18.24 -1.80 -9.05
CA LEU A 214 -17.74 -2.92 -9.86
C LEU A 214 -16.48 -3.54 -9.27
N TYR A 215 -15.52 -2.72 -8.79
CA TYR A 215 -14.33 -3.22 -8.09
C TYR A 215 -14.68 -3.97 -6.80
N SER A 216 -15.61 -3.44 -6.00
CA SER A 216 -16.01 -4.04 -4.72
C SER A 216 -16.85 -5.31 -4.88
N VAL A 217 -17.66 -5.40 -5.96
CA VAL A 217 -18.40 -6.61 -6.32
C VAL A 217 -17.44 -7.68 -6.85
N LYS A 218 -16.48 -7.31 -7.70
CA LYS A 218 -15.46 -8.24 -8.21
C LYS A 218 -14.60 -8.82 -7.08
N SER A 219 -14.22 -8.01 -6.09
CA SER A 219 -13.47 -8.51 -4.93
C SER A 219 -14.28 -9.46 -4.04
N LYS A 220 -15.61 -9.24 -3.92
CA LYS A 220 -16.48 -10.15 -3.16
C LYS A 220 -16.70 -11.49 -3.85
N LEU A 221 -16.84 -11.49 -5.17
CA LEU A 221 -17.02 -12.72 -5.94
C LEU A 221 -15.75 -13.59 -5.93
N SER A 222 -14.58 -12.95 -6.00
CA SER A 222 -13.29 -13.65 -5.88
C SER A 222 -13.09 -14.36 -4.54
N ASN A 223 -13.68 -13.84 -3.45
CA ASN A 223 -13.56 -14.42 -2.11
C ASN A 223 -14.60 -15.52 -1.82
N GLN A 224 -15.51 -15.83 -2.74
CA GLN A 224 -16.51 -16.90 -2.59
C GLN A 224 -16.18 -18.16 -3.41
N THR A 225 -15.16 -18.09 -4.28
CA THR A 225 -14.75 -19.19 -5.16
C THR A 225 -13.37 -19.74 -4.81
N SER A 226 -12.93 -19.58 -3.57
CA SER A 226 -11.65 -20.09 -3.04
C SER A 226 -11.88 -20.86 -1.74
#